data_AF-A0A699TWC0-F1
#
_entry.id   AF-A0A699TWC0-F1
#
_cell.length_a   1.000
_cell.length_b   1.000
_cell.length_c   1.000
_cell.angle_alpha   90.00
_cell.angle_beta   90.00
_cell.angle_gamma   90.00
#
_symmetry.space_group_name_H-M   'P 1'
#
loop_
_entity.id
_entity.type
_entity.pdbx_description
1 polymer ?
#
loop_
_entity_poly.entity_id
_entity_poly.type
_entity_poly.pdbx_seq_one_letter_code
_entity_poly.pdbx_strand_id
1 'polypeptide(L)' 'MCPIVAESELAELIRMTKLIYGTRLPWSIDVVLWHDRTMRDICRTDPSTPSEQVFGGKIVVFGGDF' A
#
# COMPACT_ATOMS: atom_id res chain seq x y z
N MET A 1 -8.69 -0.24 9.96
CA MET A 1 -8.29 1.17 9.98
C MET A 1 -6.78 1.23 9.91
N CYS A 2 -6.21 1.94 8.94
CA CYS A 2 -4.76 2.06 8.80
C CYS A 2 -4.17 2.82 10.02
N PRO A 3 -3.11 2.32 10.68
CA PRO A 3 -2.49 3.00 11.82
C PRO A 3 -1.57 4.17 11.40
N ILE A 4 -1.30 4.32 10.10
CA ILE A 4 -0.45 5.40 9.57
C ILE A 4 -1.28 6.67 9.48
N VAL A 5 -0.86 7.71 10.20
CA VAL A 5 -1.51 9.02 10.18
C VAL A 5 -1.33 9.64 8.79
N ALA A 6 -2.42 10.13 8.19
CA ALA A 6 -2.42 10.65 6.81
C ALA A 6 -1.44 11.80 6.58
N GLU A 7 -1.17 12.61 7.60
CA GLU A 7 -0.23 13.75 7.57
C GLU A 7 1.17 13.40 8.09
N SER A 8 1.47 12.11 8.30
CA SER A 8 2.81 11.70 8.71
C SER A 8 3.80 11.74 7.55
N GLU A 9 5.08 11.98 7.86
CA GLU A 9 6.18 11.86 6.89
C GLU A 9 6.21 10.48 6.21
N LEU A 10 5.82 9.43 6.94
CA LEU A 10 5.69 8.08 6.39
C LEU A 10 4.60 8.00 5.32
N ALA A 11 3.43 8.61 5.55
CA ALA A 11 2.36 8.66 4.55
C ALA A 11 2.80 9.45 3.30
N GLU A 12 3.52 10.56 3.48
CA GLU A 12 4.10 11.33 2.37
C GLU A 12 5.10 10.50 1.57
N LEU A 13 6.04 9.82 2.25
CA LEU A 13 7.01 8.93 1.60
C LEU A 13 6.31 7.84 0.78
N ILE A 14 5.28 7.20 1.33
CA ILE A 14 4.49 6.17 0.63
C ILE A 14 3.79 6.77 -0.60
N ARG A 15 3.24 7.98 -0.49
CA ARG A 15 2.61 8.69 -1.62
C ARG A 15 3.60 9.04 -2.72
N MET A 16 4.84 9.43 -2.37
CA MET A 16 5.91 9.73 -3.35
C MET A 16 6.51 8.47 -3.98
N THR A 17 6.48 7.34 -3.27
CA THR A 17 7.02 6.07 -3.74
C THR A 17 6.28 5.60 -4.99
N LYS A 18 7.04 5.12 -5.99
CA LYS A 18 6.48 4.59 -7.25
C LYS A 18 6.53 3.07 -7.33
N LEU A 19 7.53 2.48 -6.71
CA LEU A 19 7.82 1.04 -6.72
C LEU A 19 8.02 0.55 -5.29
N ILE A 20 7.30 -0.50 -4.92
CA ILE A 20 7.49 -1.24 -3.67
C ILE A 20 7.98 -2.64 -4.04
N TYR A 21 9.13 -3.03 -3.49
CA TYR A 21 9.70 -4.36 -3.68
C TYR A 21 9.86 -5.01 -2.32
N GLY A 22 9.22 -6.15 -2.11
CA GLY A 22 9.40 -6.93 -0.87
C GLY A 22 9.88 -8.33 -1.20
N THR A 23 10.99 -8.72 -0.58
CA THR A 23 11.80 -9.88 -0.98
C THR A 23 11.71 -11.08 -0.07
N ARG A 24 11.18 -10.91 1.15
CA ARG A 24 11.23 -11.93 2.21
C ARG A 24 9.98 -11.92 3.10
N LEU A 25 8.89 -11.34 2.63
CA LEU A 25 7.64 -11.36 3.38
C LEU A 25 6.96 -12.72 3.16
N PRO A 26 6.36 -13.33 4.20
CA PRO A 26 5.43 -14.44 4.00
C PRO A 26 4.18 -13.87 3.32
N TRP A 27 4.21 -13.81 1.98
CA TRP A 27 3.13 -13.29 1.16
C TRP A 27 1.93 -14.24 1.16
N SER A 28 1.23 -14.32 2.29
CA SER A 28 -0.08 -14.95 2.33
C SER A 28 -1.12 -14.05 1.67
N ILE A 29 -2.21 -14.65 1.18
CA ILE A 29 -3.34 -13.92 0.59
C ILE A 29 -3.83 -12.82 1.54
N ASP A 30 -3.91 -13.10 2.83
CA ASP A 30 -4.34 -12.12 3.83
C ASP A 30 -3.38 -10.94 3.90
N VAL A 31 -2.07 -11.18 3.98
CA VAL A 31 -1.06 -10.11 4.04
C VAL A 31 -1.14 -9.22 2.79
N VAL A 32 -1.32 -9.82 1.62
CA VAL A 32 -1.47 -9.09 0.35
C VAL A 32 -2.72 -8.21 0.37
N LEU A 33 -3.86 -8.74 0.85
CA LEU A 33 -5.11 -7.97 0.96
C LEU A 33 -5.01 -6.83 1.97
N TRP A 34 -4.37 -7.06 3.11
CA TRP A 34 -4.14 -6.02 4.12
C TRP A 34 -3.19 -4.93 3.61
N HIS A 35 -2.16 -5.32 2.88
CA HIS A 35 -1.23 -4.38 2.24
C HIS A 35 -1.95 -3.51 1.21
N ASP A 36 -2.75 -4.13 0.33
CA ASP A 36 -3.55 -3.43 -0.67
C ASP A 36 -4.52 -2.42 -0.05
N ARG A 37 -5.30 -2.84 0.96
CA ARG A 37 -6.22 -1.95 1.68
C ARG A 37 -5.48 -0.76 2.30
N THR A 38 -4.35 -1.02 2.95
CA THR A 38 -3.53 0.03 3.57
C THR A 38 -3.02 1.03 2.54
N MET A 39 -2.53 0.54 1.40
CA MET A 39 -2.03 1.39 0.33
C MET A 39 -3.13 2.24 -0.31
N ARG A 40 -4.32 1.68 -0.50
CA ARG A 40 -5.50 2.42 -0.97
C ARG A 40 -5.92 3.52 -0.01
N ASP A 41 -5.89 3.25 1.30
CA ASP A 41 -6.22 4.25 2.32
C ASP A 41 -5.21 5.42 2.30
N ILE A 42 -3.91 5.12 2.23
CA ILE A 42 -2.84 6.15 2.28
C ILE A 42 -2.77 6.98 0.99
N CYS A 43 -2.97 6.34 -0.18
CA CYS A 43 -2.84 6.99 -1.48
C CYS A 43 -4.12 7.68 -1.95
N ARG A 44 -5.20 7.64 -1.15
CA ARG A 44 -6.46 8.28 -1.51
C ARG A 44 -6.30 9.80 -1.52
N THR A 45 -6.52 10.42 -2.68
CA THR A 45 -6.51 11.88 -2.83
C THR A 45 -7.80 12.53 -2.35
N ASP A 46 -8.91 11.78 -2.34
CA ASP A 46 -10.23 12.26 -1.92
C ASP A 46 -10.90 11.28 -0.94
N PRO A 47 -11.14 11.70 0.32
CA PRO A 47 -11.83 10.90 1.33
C PRO A 47 -13.27 10.50 1.00
N SER A 48 -13.89 11.09 -0.02
CA SER A 48 -15.26 10.75 -0.42
C SER A 48 -15.32 9.67 -1.52
N THR A 49 -14.21 9.43 -2.21
CA THR A 49 -14.17 8.50 -3.35
C THR A 49 -13.38 7.24 -2.99
N PRO A 50 -13.94 6.02 -3.06
CA PRO A 50 -13.18 4.79 -2.90
C PRO A 50 -12.09 4.70 -3.97
N SER A 51 -10.83 4.46 -3.58
CA SER A 51 -9.79 4.17 -4.57
C SER A 51 -9.91 2.73 -5.04
N GLU A 52 -10.29 2.54 -6.30
CA GLU A 52 -10.32 1.21 -6.94
C GLU A 52 -8.93 0.77 -7.44
N GLN A 53 -7.92 1.64 -7.33
CA GLN A 53 -6.57 1.33 -7.77
C GLN A 53 -5.91 0.34 -6.82
N VAL A 54 -5.58 -0.85 -7.35
CA VAL A 54 -4.84 -1.88 -6.63
C VAL A 54 -3.51 -1.31 -6.11
N PHE A 55 -3.21 -1.55 -4.84
CA PHE A 55 -2.11 -0.95 -4.06
C PHE A 55 -2.05 0.57 -4.16
N GLY A 56 -3.19 1.27 -4.27
CA GLY A 56 -3.21 2.73 -4.40
C GLY A 56 -2.51 3.23 -5.68
N GLY A 57 -2.49 2.40 -6.72
CA GLY A 57 -1.86 2.71 -8.01
C GLY A 57 -0.34 2.54 -8.03
N LYS A 58 0.24 1.94 -6.99
CA LYS A 58 1.68 1.67 -6.92
C LYS A 58 2.06 0.41 -7.66
N ILE A 59 3.27 0.40 -8.21
CA ILE A 59 3.87 -0.84 -8.73
C ILE A 59 4.38 -1.62 -7.53
N VAL A 60 3.87 -2.84 -7.33
CA VAL A 60 4.30 -3.73 -6.25
C VAL A 60 4.86 -5.00 -6.86
N VAL A 61 6.10 -5.33 -6.49
CA VAL A 61 6.78 -6.54 -6.92
C VAL A 61 7.00 -7.44 -5.71
N PHE A 62 6.35 -8.59 -5.74
CA PHE A 62 6.50 -9.64 -4.74
C PHE A 62 7.68 -10.53 -5.13
N GLY A 63 8.80 -10.36 -4.45
CA GLY A 63 9.94 -11.27 -4.52
C GLY A 63 9.91 -12.24 -3.34
N GLY A 64 10.35 -13.47 -3.57
CA GLY A 64 10.43 -14.50 -2.54
C GLY A 64 10.72 -15.87 -3.12
N ASP A 65 10.97 -16.81 -2.22
CA ASP A 65 10.90 -18.25 -2.49
C ASP A 65 9.44 -18.65 -2.21
N PHE A 66 8.72 -19.15 -3.21
CA PHE A 66 7.28 -19.39 -3.17
C PHE A 66 6.94 -20.84 -2.86
#